data_AF-A0AAW5UIR6-F1
#
_entry.id   AF-A0AAW5UIR6-F1
#
_cell.length_a   1.000
_cell.length_b   1.000
_cell.length_c   1.000
_cell.angle_alpha   90.00
_cell.angle_beta   90.00
_cell.angle_gamma   90.00
#
_symmetry.space_group_name_H-M   'P 1'
#
loop_
_entity.id
_entity.type
_entity.pdbx_description
1 polymer ?
#
loop_
_entity_poly.entity_id
_entity_poly.type
_entity_poly.pdbx_seq_one_letter_code
_entity_poly.pdbx_strand_id
1 'polypeptide(L)'
;MREQHHAFIHVEDGIRLVDLKNEDEKYLKQNGFSKLPSCIQGVQFSCLGKYYQGFGFRNDIGGVEFFHQLYTPFPVTLKSYAPTTLRSPKAKEYQACCLFYDFMDYLAFYTLKGSREFRLPQHDACIVMSHVSNYMHMVVDSDDYDEVYMFFPNTVVGRTIALTLKRRNPGKVTDYSIIYKGHPNLRAFVQDKNESIHHVFK
;
A
#
# COMPACT_ATOMS: atom_id res chain seq x y z
N MET A 1 27.87 -25.97 -23.55
CA MET A 1 26.87 -24.93 -23.21
C MET A 1 27.10 -24.60 -21.75
N ARG A 2 27.48 -23.35 -21.43
CA ARG A 2 27.92 -22.96 -20.09
C ARG A 2 26.71 -22.90 -19.17
N GLU A 3 26.68 -23.76 -18.16
CA GLU A 3 25.85 -23.54 -16.98
C GLU A 3 26.27 -22.19 -16.38
N GLN A 4 25.36 -21.21 -16.42
CA GLN A 4 25.54 -20.01 -15.63
C GLN A 4 25.35 -20.40 -14.18
N HIS A 5 26.47 -20.71 -13.52
CA HIS A 5 26.56 -20.66 -12.07
C HIS A 5 26.27 -19.21 -11.67
N HIS A 6 25.02 -18.92 -11.33
CA HIS A 6 24.71 -17.72 -10.58
C HIS A 6 25.40 -17.88 -9.23
N ALA A 7 26.54 -17.21 -9.08
CA ALA A 7 27.23 -17.07 -7.82
C ALA A 7 26.20 -16.60 -6.80
N PHE A 8 25.88 -17.46 -5.82
CA PHE A 8 25.13 -17.09 -4.65
C PHE A 8 26.00 -16.10 -3.88
N ILE A 9 25.81 -14.82 -4.17
CA ILE A 9 26.28 -13.76 -3.29
C ILE A 9 25.47 -13.94 -2.01
N HIS A 10 26.11 -14.47 -0.97
CA HIS A 10 25.62 -14.37 0.40
C HIS A 10 25.51 -12.89 0.73
N VAL A 11 24.33 -12.32 0.49
CA VAL A 11 23.92 -11.02 1.04
C VAL A 11 23.11 -11.35 2.28
N GLU A 12 23.51 -10.82 3.42
CA GLU A 12 23.06 -11.19 4.77
C GLU A 12 21.55 -11.16 5.07
N ASP A 13 20.67 -10.91 4.09
CA ASP A 13 19.23 -10.70 4.32
C ASP A 13 18.27 -11.43 3.37
N GLY A 14 18.75 -12.12 2.33
CA GLY A 14 17.92 -12.98 1.46
C GLY A 14 16.80 -12.31 0.64
N ILE A 15 16.49 -11.03 0.86
CA ILE A 15 15.48 -10.23 0.14
C ILE A 15 16.17 -9.22 -0.76
N ARG A 16 15.81 -9.19 -2.05
CA ARG A 16 16.31 -8.25 -3.06
C ARG A 16 15.17 -7.40 -3.60
N LEU A 17 15.39 -6.10 -3.62
CA LEU A 17 14.54 -5.14 -4.34
C LEU A 17 15.13 -4.96 -5.74
N VAL A 18 14.29 -5.13 -6.75
CA VAL A 18 14.65 -5.12 -8.17
C VAL A 18 13.63 -4.30 -8.94
N ASP A 19 13.90 -4.06 -10.23
CA ASP A 19 12.89 -3.48 -11.11
C ASP A 19 11.66 -4.40 -11.20
N LEU A 20 10.48 -3.79 -11.33
CA LEU A 20 9.24 -4.53 -11.56
C LEU A 20 9.39 -5.43 -12.78
N LYS A 21 8.97 -6.69 -12.67
CA LYS A 21 8.92 -7.58 -13.83
C LYS A 21 7.61 -7.39 -14.60
N ASN A 22 7.64 -7.71 -15.89
CA ASN A 22 6.47 -7.63 -16.78
C ASN A 22 5.22 -8.35 -16.23
N GLU A 23 5.39 -9.44 -15.48
CA GLU A 23 4.27 -10.17 -14.86
C GLU A 23 3.61 -9.39 -13.72
N ASP A 24 4.42 -8.72 -12.88
CA ASP A 24 3.95 -7.86 -11.80
C ASP A 24 3.26 -6.62 -12.38
N GLU A 25 3.85 -6.00 -13.40
CA GLU A 25 3.24 -4.86 -14.12
C GLU A 25 1.91 -5.24 -14.79
N LYS A 26 1.86 -6.43 -15.41
CA LYS A 26 0.63 -6.95 -16.01
C LYS A 26 -0.45 -7.15 -14.95
N TYR A 27 -0.11 -7.75 -13.81
CA TYR A 27 -1.03 -7.90 -12.69
C TYR A 27 -1.56 -6.54 -12.23
N LEU A 28 -0.66 -5.58 -11.99
CA LEU A 28 -1.01 -4.24 -11.52
C LEU A 28 -1.99 -3.55 -12.49
N LYS A 29 -1.68 -3.57 -13.79
CA LYS A 29 -2.52 -2.98 -14.84
C LYS A 29 -3.89 -3.66 -14.95
N GLN A 30 -3.94 -5.00 -14.91
CA GLN A 30 -5.19 -5.75 -15.01
C GLN A 30 -6.11 -5.52 -13.80
N ASN A 31 -5.55 -5.18 -12.65
CA ASN A 31 -6.27 -4.90 -11.42
C ASN A 31 -6.56 -3.41 -11.22
N GLY A 32 -6.45 -2.59 -12.27
CA GLY A 32 -6.82 -1.19 -12.26
C GLY A 32 -5.78 -0.23 -11.69
N PHE A 33 -4.58 -0.71 -11.30
CA PHE A 33 -3.51 0.15 -10.80
C PHE A 33 -2.77 0.85 -11.96
N SER A 34 -3.44 1.81 -12.60
CA SER A 34 -2.95 2.48 -13.82
C SER A 34 -1.84 3.51 -13.59
N LYS A 35 -1.64 3.94 -12.34
CA LYS A 35 -0.52 4.80 -11.94
C LYS A 35 0.19 4.14 -10.76
N LEU A 36 1.52 4.11 -10.81
CA LEU A 36 2.35 3.54 -9.75
C LEU A 36 3.22 4.62 -9.10
N PRO A 37 3.34 4.62 -7.77
CA PRO A 37 4.30 5.45 -7.07
C PRO A 37 5.71 4.90 -7.27
N SER A 38 6.71 5.78 -7.22
CA SER A 38 8.13 5.40 -7.43
C SER A 38 8.70 4.47 -6.36
N CYS A 39 8.00 4.30 -5.24
CA CYS A 39 8.42 3.40 -4.16
C CYS A 39 8.11 1.93 -4.44
N ILE A 40 7.26 1.61 -5.43
CA ILE A 40 6.98 0.20 -5.78
C ILE A 40 8.13 -0.39 -6.56
N GLN A 41 8.54 -1.58 -6.13
CA GLN A 41 9.63 -2.35 -6.71
C GLN A 41 9.24 -3.82 -6.83
N GLY A 42 9.93 -4.56 -7.69
CA GLY A 42 9.93 -6.01 -7.64
C GLY A 42 10.66 -6.49 -6.39
N VAL A 43 10.19 -7.58 -5.81
CA VAL A 43 10.73 -8.17 -4.59
C VAL A 43 11.04 -9.64 -4.87
N GLN A 44 12.27 -10.06 -4.58
CA GLN A 44 12.73 -11.44 -4.74
C GLN A 44 13.34 -11.94 -3.45
N PHE A 45 12.99 -13.15 -3.03
CA PHE A 45 13.62 -13.77 -1.87
C PHE A 45 13.57 -15.28 -1.93
N SER A 46 14.36 -15.93 -1.07
CA SER A 46 14.28 -17.38 -0.88
C SER A 46 13.88 -17.70 0.55
N CYS A 47 12.95 -18.63 0.72
CA CYS A 47 12.49 -19.10 2.02
C CYS A 47 12.27 -20.60 1.95
N LEU A 48 12.81 -21.34 2.92
CA LEU A 48 12.70 -22.81 3.00
C LEU A 48 13.09 -23.52 1.69
N GLY A 49 14.17 -23.07 1.04
CA GLY A 49 14.66 -23.63 -0.22
C GLY A 49 13.81 -23.32 -1.46
N LYS A 50 12.77 -22.48 -1.34
CA LYS A 50 11.93 -22.02 -2.45
C LYS A 50 12.22 -20.56 -2.78
N TYR A 51 12.24 -20.25 -4.06
CA TYR A 51 12.36 -18.89 -4.57
C TYR A 51 10.98 -18.27 -4.75
N TYR A 52 10.84 -17.02 -4.30
CA TYR A 52 9.62 -16.22 -4.37
C TYR A 52 9.90 -14.91 -5.10
N GLN A 53 8.89 -14.46 -5.83
CA GLN A 53 8.89 -13.19 -6.54
C GLN A 53 7.52 -12.54 -6.53
N GLY A 54 7.50 -11.22 -6.41
CA GLY A 54 6.30 -10.40 -6.49
C GLY A 54 6.70 -8.94 -6.42
N PHE A 55 5.85 -8.11 -5.83
CA PHE A 55 6.11 -6.68 -5.73
C PHE A 55 5.72 -6.13 -4.36
N GLY A 56 6.19 -4.91 -4.09
CA GLY A 56 5.83 -4.14 -2.91
C GLY A 56 6.84 -3.02 -2.67
N PHE A 57 7.06 -2.64 -1.41
CA PHE A 57 8.00 -1.57 -1.06
C PHE A 57 8.66 -1.77 0.30
N ARG A 58 9.72 -1.01 0.55
CA ARG A 58 10.43 -0.98 1.84
C ARG A 58 9.72 -0.09 2.85
N ASN A 59 9.60 -0.54 4.09
CA ASN A 59 9.07 0.24 5.21
C ASN A 59 10.15 1.04 5.94
N ASP A 60 9.75 1.86 6.93
CA ASP A 60 10.61 2.90 7.53
C ASP A 60 11.85 2.35 8.25
N ILE A 61 11.86 1.06 8.63
CA ILE A 61 12.98 0.41 9.32
C ILE A 61 13.67 -0.68 8.48
N GLY A 62 13.35 -0.76 7.19
CA GLY A 62 14.01 -1.69 6.26
C GLY A 62 13.39 -3.08 6.15
N GLY A 63 12.22 -3.32 6.74
CA GLY A 63 11.35 -4.42 6.34
C GLY A 63 10.74 -4.18 4.96
N VAL A 64 10.10 -5.20 4.39
CA VAL A 64 9.53 -5.12 3.04
C VAL A 64 8.10 -5.63 3.03
N GLU A 65 7.18 -4.78 2.58
CA GLU A 65 5.82 -5.21 2.28
C GLU A 65 5.83 -5.96 0.95
N PHE A 66 5.20 -7.13 0.91
CA PHE A 66 5.24 -8.04 -0.23
C PHE A 66 3.85 -8.52 -0.60
N PHE A 67 3.57 -8.61 -1.90
CA PHE A 67 2.38 -9.26 -2.42
C PHE A 67 2.69 -10.04 -3.70
N HIS A 68 2.10 -11.24 -3.78
CA HIS A 68 1.92 -11.96 -5.02
C HIS A 68 0.65 -12.81 -4.93
N GLN A 69 -0.26 -12.65 -5.89
CA GLN A 69 -1.61 -13.22 -5.84
C GLN A 69 -1.66 -14.74 -5.66
N LEU A 70 -0.64 -15.48 -6.14
CA LEU A 70 -0.59 -16.94 -6.04
C LEU A 70 0.06 -17.44 -4.74
N TYR A 71 0.77 -16.59 -4.02
CA TYR A 71 1.52 -16.99 -2.82
C TYR A 71 0.81 -16.59 -1.54
N THR A 72 0.16 -15.43 -1.55
CA THR A 72 -0.47 -14.84 -0.37
C THR A 72 -1.82 -14.22 -0.73
N PRO A 73 -2.89 -14.47 0.05
CA PRO A 73 -4.19 -13.85 -0.19
C PRO A 73 -4.22 -12.33 0.11
N PHE A 74 -3.29 -11.85 0.93
CA PHE A 74 -3.14 -10.44 1.33
C PHE A 74 -1.66 -10.06 1.39
N PRO A 75 -1.32 -8.76 1.37
CA PRO A 75 0.02 -8.28 1.65
C PRO A 75 0.62 -8.85 2.94
N VAL A 76 1.91 -9.13 2.93
CA VAL A 76 2.67 -9.60 4.10
C VAL A 76 3.94 -8.79 4.29
N THR A 77 4.30 -8.53 5.54
CA THR A 77 5.57 -7.89 5.88
C THR A 77 6.66 -8.94 6.02
N LEU A 78 7.78 -8.70 5.35
CA LEU A 78 9.00 -9.48 5.44
C LEU A 78 10.01 -8.78 6.36
N LYS A 79 10.74 -9.57 7.14
CA LYS A 79 11.82 -9.16 8.05
C LYS A 79 11.36 -8.36 9.28
N SER A 80 10.97 -7.09 9.11
CA SER A 80 10.69 -6.18 10.23
C SER A 80 9.38 -5.44 10.04
N TYR A 81 8.54 -5.40 11.08
CA TYR A 81 7.25 -4.71 11.06
C TYR A 81 7.41 -3.24 11.44
N ALA A 82 7.03 -2.34 10.53
CA ALA A 82 6.89 -0.91 10.80
C ALA A 82 5.90 -0.28 9.81
N PRO A 83 5.32 0.90 10.14
CA PRO A 83 4.67 1.72 9.13
C PRO A 83 5.62 2.11 7.99
N THR A 84 5.03 2.60 6.91
CA THR A 84 5.78 3.25 5.83
C THR A 84 5.28 4.68 5.65
N THR A 85 6.19 5.64 5.77
CA THR A 85 5.90 7.07 5.65
C THR A 85 6.36 7.60 4.30
N LEU A 86 5.40 7.96 3.45
CA LEU A 86 5.62 8.43 2.08
C LEU A 86 5.31 9.92 1.99
N ARG A 87 6.36 10.76 2.02
CA ARG A 87 6.20 12.21 1.94
C ARG A 87 6.13 12.70 0.49
N SER A 88 5.24 13.65 0.25
CA SER A 88 5.19 14.39 -0.99
C SER A 88 6.46 15.25 -1.13
N PRO A 89 7.18 15.20 -2.26
CA PRO A 89 8.33 16.09 -2.50
C PRO A 89 7.97 17.58 -2.50
N LYS A 90 6.67 17.91 -2.62
CA LYS A 90 6.14 19.27 -2.61
C LYS A 90 5.64 19.71 -1.22
N ALA A 91 5.64 18.82 -0.23
CA ALA A 91 5.25 19.14 1.13
C ALA A 91 6.25 20.16 1.70
N LYS A 92 5.73 21.34 2.09
CA LYS A 92 6.50 22.36 2.79
C LYS A 92 6.16 22.43 4.28
N GLU A 93 5.04 21.82 4.65
CA GLU A 93 4.43 21.87 5.97
C GLU A 93 3.84 20.49 6.31
N TYR A 94 3.41 20.33 7.56
CA TYR A 94 2.76 19.12 8.08
C TYR A 94 1.24 19.34 8.19
N GLN A 95 0.57 19.76 7.10
CA GLN A 95 -0.85 20.10 7.19
C GLN A 95 -1.73 18.85 7.16
N ALA A 96 -1.51 17.94 6.20
CA ALA A 96 -2.43 16.82 5.99
C ALA A 96 -1.72 15.48 5.74
N CYS A 97 -2.23 14.41 6.37
CA CYS A 97 -1.76 13.03 6.18
C CYS A 97 -2.89 12.09 5.76
N CYS A 98 -2.61 11.20 4.80
CA CYS A 98 -3.48 10.08 4.45
C CYS A 98 -3.04 8.78 5.13
N LEU A 99 -3.95 8.03 5.74
CA LEU A 99 -3.67 6.75 6.39
C LEU A 99 -4.26 5.56 5.62
N PHE A 100 -3.48 4.49 5.47
CA PHE A 100 -3.88 3.27 4.77
C PHE A 100 -3.63 2.04 5.64
N TYR A 101 -4.53 1.04 5.53
CA TYR A 101 -4.36 -0.22 6.24
C TYR A 101 -3.20 -1.05 5.67
N ASP A 102 -3.12 -1.17 4.35
CA ASP A 102 -2.04 -1.85 3.65
C ASP A 102 -1.59 -1.08 2.39
N PHE A 103 -0.51 -1.56 1.78
CA PHE A 103 0.07 -0.87 0.64
C PHE A 103 -0.77 -0.98 -0.63
N MET A 104 -1.63 -1.98 -0.76
CA MET A 104 -2.47 -2.15 -1.94
C MET A 104 -3.60 -1.11 -1.96
N ASP A 105 -4.16 -0.77 -0.80
CA ASP A 105 -5.07 0.36 -0.66
C ASP A 105 -4.37 1.69 -0.98
N TYR A 106 -3.08 1.84 -0.62
CA TYR A 106 -2.29 2.99 -1.05
C TYR A 106 -2.10 3.07 -2.58
N LEU A 107 -1.86 1.94 -3.27
CA LEU A 107 -1.78 1.91 -4.73
C LEU A 107 -3.10 2.27 -5.40
N ALA A 108 -4.21 1.80 -4.83
CA ALA A 108 -5.55 2.15 -5.28
C ALA A 108 -5.80 3.67 -5.16
N PHE A 109 -5.45 4.26 -4.01
CA PHE A 109 -5.50 5.70 -3.82
C PHE A 109 -4.62 6.47 -4.82
N TYR A 110 -3.38 6.01 -5.02
CA TYR A 110 -2.43 6.66 -5.93
C TYR A 110 -2.94 6.69 -7.38
N THR A 111 -3.64 5.63 -7.79
CA THR A 111 -4.32 5.57 -9.09
C THR A 111 -5.42 6.63 -9.23
N LEU A 112 -6.24 6.77 -8.19
CA LEU A 112 -7.36 7.72 -8.17
C LEU A 112 -6.89 9.18 -8.05
N LYS A 113 -5.65 9.43 -7.61
CA LYS A 113 -5.08 10.77 -7.45
C LYS A 113 -5.15 11.57 -8.77
N GLY A 114 -5.73 12.77 -8.68
CA GLY A 114 -5.94 13.66 -9.82
C GLY A 114 -7.15 13.32 -10.70
N SER A 115 -7.96 12.31 -10.33
CA SER A 115 -9.26 12.09 -10.97
C SER A 115 -10.21 13.25 -10.65
N ARG A 116 -10.95 13.74 -11.66
CA ARG A 116 -12.01 14.74 -11.46
C ARG A 116 -13.25 14.17 -10.79
N GLU A 117 -13.42 12.85 -10.85
CA GLU A 117 -14.56 12.13 -10.28
C GLU A 117 -14.46 12.04 -8.74
N PHE A 118 -13.24 11.91 -8.23
CA PHE A 118 -12.99 11.75 -6.81
C PHE A 118 -12.28 12.97 -6.24
N ARG A 119 -12.97 13.69 -5.35
CA ARG A 119 -12.37 14.79 -4.58
C ARG A 119 -11.54 14.21 -3.43
N LEU A 120 -10.42 13.58 -3.78
CA LEU A 120 -9.43 13.12 -2.82
C LEU A 120 -8.76 14.32 -2.14
N PRO A 121 -8.40 14.19 -0.84
CA PRO A 121 -7.82 15.29 -0.10
C PRO A 121 -6.41 15.60 -0.62
N GLN A 122 -6.07 16.89 -0.58
CA GLN A 122 -4.69 17.29 -0.66
C GLN A 122 -3.97 16.80 0.61
N HIS A 123 -2.75 16.31 0.45
CA HIS A 123 -1.97 15.70 1.53
C HIS A 123 -0.49 15.96 1.29
N ASP A 124 0.23 16.07 2.41
CA ASP A 124 1.68 16.23 2.47
C ASP A 124 2.38 14.89 2.63
N ALA A 125 1.72 13.93 3.28
CA ALA A 125 2.25 12.59 3.48
C ALA A 125 1.16 11.52 3.40
N CYS A 126 1.60 10.29 3.16
CA CYS A 126 0.81 9.09 3.39
C CYS A 126 1.53 8.21 4.42
N ILE A 127 0.80 7.58 5.33
CA ILE A 127 1.32 6.53 6.21
C ILE A 127 0.56 5.24 5.91
N VAL A 128 1.31 4.18 5.62
CA VAL A 128 0.77 2.84 5.39
C VAL A 128 1.10 1.98 6.61
N MET A 129 0.07 1.44 7.26
CA MET A 129 0.22 0.68 8.51
C MET A 129 0.82 -0.71 8.26
N SER A 130 0.35 -1.40 7.22
CA SER A 130 0.69 -2.76 6.76
C SER A 130 0.40 -3.91 7.73
N HIS A 131 0.47 -3.67 9.03
CA HIS A 131 0.17 -4.67 10.06
C HIS A 131 -0.40 -4.01 11.32
N VAL A 132 -1.34 -4.68 12.00
CA VAL A 132 -2.03 -4.15 13.20
C VAL A 132 -1.07 -3.83 14.36
N SER A 133 0.07 -4.51 14.47
CA SER A 133 1.10 -4.18 15.47
C SER A 133 1.62 -2.75 15.32
N ASN A 134 1.55 -2.18 14.11
CA ASN A 134 2.03 -0.84 13.81
C ASN A 134 0.99 0.23 14.08
N TYR A 135 -0.20 -0.12 14.61
CA TYR A 135 -1.28 0.81 14.89
C TYR A 135 -0.82 1.97 15.79
N MET A 136 -0.12 1.67 16.90
CA MET A 136 0.32 2.72 17.83
C MET A 136 1.39 3.63 17.20
N HIS A 137 2.28 3.09 16.38
CA HIS A 137 3.26 3.88 15.64
C HIS A 137 2.57 4.82 14.66
N MET A 138 1.68 4.31 13.81
CA MET A 138 0.92 5.13 12.86
C MET A 138 0.12 6.23 13.56
N VAL A 139 -0.48 5.93 14.72
CA VAL A 139 -1.21 6.92 15.51
C VAL A 139 -0.28 8.05 15.95
N VAL A 140 0.87 7.72 16.55
CA VAL A 140 1.86 8.71 16.99
C VAL A 140 2.38 9.53 15.81
N ASP A 141 2.75 8.87 14.71
CA ASP A 141 3.26 9.56 13.52
C ASP A 141 2.20 10.47 12.87
N SER A 142 0.92 10.12 12.97
CA SER A 142 -0.19 10.96 12.49
C SER A 142 -0.52 12.14 13.42
N ASP A 143 -0.01 12.15 14.65
CA ASP A 143 -0.26 13.24 15.61
C ASP A 143 0.44 14.55 15.17
N ASP A 144 1.45 14.49 14.31
CA ASP A 144 2.19 15.64 13.77
C ASP A 144 1.44 16.47 12.71
N TYR A 145 0.31 15.98 12.18
CA TYR A 145 -0.43 16.62 11.08
C TYR A 145 -1.70 17.32 11.57
N ASP A 146 -2.10 18.46 11.00
CA ASP A 146 -3.34 19.13 11.41
C ASP A 146 -4.61 18.36 11.00
N GLU A 147 -4.57 17.73 9.82
CA GLU A 147 -5.66 16.97 9.22
C GLU A 147 -5.23 15.53 8.91
N VAL A 148 -6.10 14.57 9.22
CA VAL A 148 -5.85 13.15 8.98
C VAL A 148 -7.00 12.53 8.19
N TYR A 149 -6.68 11.92 7.05
CA TYR A 149 -7.64 11.32 6.12
C TYR A 149 -7.43 9.81 6.06
N MET A 150 -8.40 9.03 6.54
CA MET A 150 -8.22 7.58 6.67
C MET A 150 -8.97 6.81 5.58
N PHE A 151 -8.27 5.85 4.95
CA PHE A 151 -8.78 4.97 3.91
C PHE A 151 -8.69 3.50 4.38
N PHE A 152 -9.40 3.19 5.46
CA PHE A 152 -9.39 1.85 6.06
C PHE A 152 -10.48 0.93 5.49
N PRO A 153 -10.24 -0.39 5.46
CA PRO A 153 -11.19 -1.35 4.93
C PRO A 153 -12.54 -1.27 5.66
N ASN A 154 -13.63 -1.47 4.91
CA ASN A 154 -15.00 -1.55 5.40
C ASN A 154 -15.30 -2.86 6.19
N THR A 155 -14.26 -3.56 6.65
CA THR A 155 -14.33 -4.76 7.48
C THR A 155 -14.52 -4.41 8.97
N VAL A 156 -14.82 -5.41 9.80
CA VAL A 156 -14.92 -5.21 11.26
C VAL A 156 -13.63 -4.65 11.84
N VAL A 157 -12.47 -5.19 11.44
CA VAL A 157 -11.16 -4.72 11.89
C VAL A 157 -10.90 -3.29 11.45
N GLY A 158 -11.11 -2.97 10.17
CA GLY A 158 -10.88 -1.62 9.65
C GLY A 158 -11.78 -0.56 10.29
N ARG A 159 -13.08 -0.85 10.43
CA ARG A 159 -14.03 0.03 11.13
C ARG A 159 -13.66 0.24 12.59
N THR A 160 -13.19 -0.81 13.27
CA THR A 160 -12.75 -0.69 14.67
C THR A 160 -11.55 0.23 14.79
N ILE A 161 -10.53 0.04 13.95
CA ILE A 161 -9.33 0.89 13.92
C ILE A 161 -9.72 2.35 13.62
N ALA A 162 -10.53 2.57 12.59
CA ALA A 162 -11.02 3.88 12.19
C ALA A 162 -11.78 4.61 13.32
N LEU A 163 -12.68 3.90 14.00
CA LEU A 163 -13.43 4.44 15.15
C LEU A 163 -12.50 4.79 16.32
N THR A 164 -11.53 3.94 16.65
CA THR A 164 -10.57 4.22 17.73
C THR A 164 -9.70 5.44 17.40
N LEU A 165 -9.21 5.55 16.16
CA LEU A 165 -8.41 6.69 15.71
C LEU A 165 -9.21 8.00 15.75
N LYS A 166 -10.47 7.97 15.29
CA LYS A 166 -11.38 9.12 15.34
C LYS A 166 -11.74 9.55 16.77
N ARG A 167 -11.88 8.60 17.70
CA ARG A 167 -12.15 8.90 19.12
C ARG A 167 -10.94 9.51 19.83
N ARG A 168 -9.73 9.07 19.47
CA ARG A 168 -8.49 9.60 20.04
C ARG A 168 -8.22 11.04 19.58
N ASN A 169 -8.51 11.34 18.31
CA ASN A 169 -8.23 12.65 17.69
C ASN A 169 -9.52 13.28 17.10
N PRO A 170 -10.49 13.71 17.94
CA PRO A 170 -11.75 14.27 17.47
C PRO A 170 -11.54 15.55 16.65
N GLY A 171 -12.29 15.70 15.55
CA GLY A 171 -12.22 16.89 14.69
C GLY A 171 -11.04 16.92 13.72
N LYS A 172 -9.95 16.20 14.01
CA LYS A 172 -8.76 16.06 13.15
C LYS A 172 -8.86 14.93 12.13
N VAL A 173 -9.60 13.86 12.46
CA VAL A 173 -9.67 12.64 11.63
C VAL A 173 -10.95 12.58 10.81
N THR A 174 -10.81 12.45 9.49
CA THR A 174 -11.90 12.26 8.52
C THR A 174 -11.87 10.88 7.88
N ASP A 175 -13.01 10.18 7.93
CA ASP A 175 -13.18 8.84 7.35
C ASP A 175 -13.57 8.91 5.87
N TYR A 176 -12.68 8.44 4.99
CA TYR A 176 -12.92 8.39 3.54
C TYR A 176 -13.47 7.04 3.06
N SER A 177 -13.77 6.08 3.96
CA SER A 177 -14.35 4.78 3.60
C SER A 177 -15.71 4.86 2.93
N ILE A 178 -16.40 6.00 3.09
CA ILE A 178 -17.68 6.28 2.42
C ILE A 178 -17.56 6.30 0.89
N ILE A 179 -16.39 6.65 0.34
CA ILE A 179 -16.18 6.73 -1.12
C ILE A 179 -16.32 5.36 -1.80
N TYR A 180 -15.96 4.30 -1.09
CA TYR A 180 -16.03 2.90 -1.56
C TYR A 180 -17.04 2.11 -0.73
N LYS A 181 -18.15 2.74 -0.35
CA LYS A 181 -19.27 2.06 0.29
C LYS A 181 -19.81 0.97 -0.62
N GLY A 182 -19.94 -0.24 -0.09
CA GLY A 182 -20.33 -1.43 -0.85
C GLY A 182 -19.15 -2.33 -1.19
N HIS A 183 -17.92 -1.83 -1.07
CA HIS A 183 -16.70 -2.60 -1.29
C HIS A 183 -15.95 -2.83 0.03
N PRO A 184 -15.30 -3.99 0.20
CA PRO A 184 -14.59 -4.32 1.44
C PRO A 184 -13.38 -3.43 1.71
N ASN A 185 -12.75 -2.86 0.69
CA ASN A 185 -11.61 -1.95 0.78
C ASN A 185 -11.46 -1.11 -0.49
N LEU A 186 -10.50 -0.17 -0.49
CA LEU A 186 -10.29 0.75 -1.60
C LEU A 186 -9.74 0.02 -2.83
N ARG A 187 -8.90 -0.99 -2.63
CA ARG A 187 -8.44 -1.88 -3.72
C ARG A 187 -9.61 -2.53 -4.48
N ALA A 188 -10.56 -3.14 -3.77
CA ALA A 188 -11.68 -3.85 -4.39
C ALA A 188 -12.56 -2.89 -5.20
N PHE A 189 -12.74 -1.66 -4.72
CA PHE A 189 -13.43 -0.60 -5.45
C PHE A 189 -12.73 -0.22 -6.76
N VAL A 190 -11.41 -0.06 -6.75
CA VAL A 190 -10.64 0.24 -7.97
C VAL A 190 -10.68 -0.92 -8.97
N GLN A 191 -10.60 -2.16 -8.48
CA GLN A 191 -10.69 -3.36 -9.33
C GLN A 191 -12.05 -3.45 -10.04
N ASP A 192 -13.15 -3.30 -9.30
CA ASP A 192 -14.53 -3.33 -9.84
C ASP A 192 -14.77 -2.21 -10.88
N LYS A 193 -14.25 -1.01 -10.61
CA LYS A 193 -14.29 0.09 -11.59
C LYS A 193 -13.51 -0.23 -12.87
N ASN A 194 -12.35 -0.85 -12.76
CA ASN A 194 -11.55 -1.22 -13.91
C ASN A 194 -12.28 -2.26 -14.78
N GLU A 195 -12.92 -3.25 -14.15
CA GLU A 195 -13.75 -4.24 -14.84
C GLU A 195 -14.94 -3.60 -15.54
N SER A 196 -15.63 -2.67 -14.89
CA SER A 196 -16.76 -1.93 -15.48
C SER A 196 -16.35 -1.15 -16.73
N ILE A 197 -15.19 -0.51 -16.73
CA ILE A 197 -14.64 0.18 -17.92
C ILE A 197 -14.39 -0.84 -19.04
N HIS A 198 -13.78 -1.99 -18.75
CA HIS A 198 -13.49 -3.00 -19.77
C HIS A 198 -14.74 -3.67 -20.37
N HIS A 199 -15.88 -3.67 -19.67
CA HIS A 199 -17.15 -4.19 -20.21
C HIS A 199 -17.87 -3.17 -21.11
N VAL A 200 -17.65 -1.86 -20.92
CA VAL A 200 -18.28 -0.81 -21.73
C VAL A 200 -17.58 -0.61 -23.08
N PHE A 201 -16.31 -1.00 -23.19
CA PHE A 201 -15.49 -0.81 -24.41
C PHE A 201 -15.13 -2.12 -25.15
N LYS A 202 -15.91 -3.19 -24.96
CA LYS A 202 -15.91 -4.38 -25.83
C LYS A 202 -17.12 -4.34 -26.75
#